data_AF-A0A972VGF3-F1
#
_entry.id   AF-A0A972VGF3-F1
#
_cell.length_a   1.000
_cell.length_b   1.000
_cell.length_c   1.000
_cell.angle_alpha   90.00
_cell.angle_beta   90.00
_cell.angle_gamma   90.00
#
_symmetry.space_group_name_H-M   'P 1'
#
loop_
_entity.id
_entity.type
_entity.pdbx_description
1 polymer ?
#
loop_
_entity_poly.entity_id
_entity_poly.type
_entity_poly.pdbx_seq_one_letter_code
_entity_poly.pdbx_strand_id
1 'polypeptide(L)'
;MSRKSFSDQLIELESSELSLKEAYEAKVHELMFPKPTRLEKYGNGINLLLGLFFLILFGTIAIVAPKEFTWVGRGGFILGAVFGVIVLVLSIYSMKKERKDKLNDELGSAGLAWGFIILMSTYYLVMADHFPDPSRLLTSMVIFEIPAAMALLKAYQHRSETRTKKKLLEIEYQIAKLAESIQK
;
A
#
# COMPACT_ATOMS: atom_id res chain seq x y z
N MET A 1 42.47 13.14 -42.06
CA MET A 1 41.54 12.70 -41.00
C MET A 1 42.23 12.89 -39.66
N SER A 2 41.82 13.90 -38.89
CA SER A 2 42.39 14.19 -37.56
C SER A 2 41.97 13.10 -36.58
N ARG A 3 42.92 12.44 -35.91
CA ARG A 3 42.63 11.53 -34.79
C ARG A 3 41.99 12.37 -33.68
N LYS A 4 40.72 12.11 -33.36
CA LYS A 4 40.07 12.67 -32.16
C LYS A 4 41.00 12.44 -30.96
N SER A 5 41.20 13.47 -30.14
CA SER A 5 42.00 13.39 -28.93
C SER A 5 41.38 12.35 -27.99
N PHE A 6 42.21 11.59 -27.27
CA PHE A 6 41.75 10.61 -26.28
C PHE A 6 40.83 11.25 -25.21
N SER A 7 41.04 12.54 -24.94
CA SER A 7 40.17 13.35 -24.09
C SER A 7 38.76 13.53 -24.66
N ASP A 8 38.62 13.74 -25.97
CA ASP A 8 37.31 13.91 -26.61
C ASP A 8 36.54 12.58 -26.59
N GLN A 9 37.26 11.46 -26.75
CA GLN A 9 36.68 10.12 -26.63
C GLN A 9 36.21 9.83 -25.20
N LEU A 10 36.99 10.23 -24.18
CA LEU A 10 36.57 10.07 -22.77
C LEU A 10 35.29 10.86 -22.44
N ILE A 11 35.18 12.09 -22.94
CA ILE A 11 33.99 12.95 -22.72
C ILE A 11 32.75 12.38 -23.44
N GLU A 12 32.91 11.88 -24.68
CA GLU A 12 31.82 11.27 -25.44
C GLU A 12 31.29 10.01 -24.74
N LEU A 13 32.17 9.26 -24.09
CA LEU A 13 31.83 8.04 -23.34
C LEU A 13 31.24 8.30 -21.96
N GLU A 14 31.72 9.32 -21.26
CA GLU A 14 31.11 9.79 -20.02
C GLU A 14 29.69 10.31 -20.30
N SER A 15 29.49 10.99 -21.44
CA SER A 15 28.18 11.50 -21.85
C SER A 15 27.18 10.40 -22.21
N SER A 16 27.61 9.31 -22.87
CA SER A 16 26.72 8.20 -23.21
C SER A 16 26.30 7.43 -21.97
N GLU A 17 27.25 7.16 -21.06
CA GLU A 17 27.00 6.46 -19.80
C GLU A 17 26.10 7.28 -18.85
N LEU A 18 26.28 8.61 -18.79
CA LEU A 18 25.38 9.53 -18.09
C LEU A 18 23.97 9.49 -18.68
N SER A 19 23.83 9.51 -20.02
CA SER A 19 22.50 9.48 -20.66
C SER A 19 21.73 8.19 -20.38
N LEU A 20 22.44 7.05 -20.33
CA LEU A 20 21.88 5.72 -20.07
C LEU A 20 21.49 5.56 -18.61
N LYS A 21 22.31 6.08 -17.70
CA LYS A 21 22.01 6.13 -16.27
C LYS A 21 20.81 7.02 -15.97
N GLU A 22 20.75 8.22 -16.56
CA GLU A 22 19.61 9.13 -16.39
C GLU A 22 18.31 8.53 -16.94
N ALA A 23 18.36 7.87 -18.11
CA ALA A 23 17.20 7.17 -18.67
C ALA A 23 16.73 6.01 -17.78
N TYR A 24 17.65 5.26 -17.17
CA TYR A 24 17.34 4.21 -16.21
C TYR A 24 16.72 4.79 -14.92
N GLU A 25 17.33 5.82 -14.34
CA GLU A 25 16.84 6.47 -13.11
C GLU A 25 15.45 7.08 -13.33
N ALA A 26 15.21 7.70 -14.49
CA ALA A 26 13.89 8.22 -14.86
C ALA A 26 12.82 7.11 -14.93
N LYS A 27 13.13 5.98 -15.58
CA LYS A 27 12.21 4.84 -15.68
C LYS A 27 11.94 4.19 -14.32
N VAL A 28 12.96 4.02 -13.49
CA VAL A 28 12.81 3.50 -12.11
C VAL A 28 11.98 4.45 -11.26
N HIS A 29 12.23 5.76 -11.37
CA HIS A 29 11.47 6.77 -10.66
C HIS A 29 10.00 6.78 -11.09
N GLU A 30 9.71 6.66 -12.40
CA GLU A 30 8.33 6.54 -12.90
C GLU A 30 7.63 5.28 -12.39
N LEU A 31 8.34 4.15 -12.32
CA LEU A 31 7.81 2.89 -11.80
C LEU A 31 7.46 2.97 -10.29
N MET A 32 8.27 3.69 -9.51
CA MET A 32 8.12 3.82 -8.06
C MET A 32 7.15 4.94 -7.66
N PHE A 33 7.04 5.99 -8.48
CA PHE A 33 6.21 7.17 -8.25
C PHE A 33 5.30 7.45 -9.45
N PRO A 34 4.39 6.52 -9.82
CA PRO A 34 3.45 6.77 -10.89
C PRO A 34 2.55 7.96 -10.53
N LYS A 35 2.18 8.76 -11.52
CA LYS A 35 1.28 9.90 -11.31
C LYS A 35 -0.05 9.38 -10.75
N PRO A 36 -0.60 10.00 -9.70
CA PRO A 36 -1.85 9.54 -9.10
C PRO A 36 -2.98 9.63 -10.12
N THR A 37 -3.63 8.51 -10.38
CA THR A 37 -4.78 8.47 -11.28
C THR A 37 -5.99 9.14 -10.61
N ARG A 38 -6.95 9.67 -11.39
CA ARG A 38 -8.18 10.26 -10.83
C ARG A 38 -8.92 9.26 -9.94
N LEU A 39 -8.89 7.98 -10.30
CA LEU A 39 -9.46 6.87 -9.52
C LEU A 39 -8.84 6.73 -8.13
N GLU A 40 -7.52 6.91 -7.99
CA GLU A 40 -6.84 6.86 -6.69
C GLU A 40 -7.22 8.03 -5.78
N LYS A 41 -7.46 9.22 -6.35
CA LYS A 41 -7.97 10.37 -5.57
C LYS A 41 -9.37 10.11 -5.02
N TYR A 42 -10.26 9.48 -5.80
CA TYR A 42 -11.57 9.06 -5.32
C TYR A 42 -11.46 7.95 -4.28
N GLY A 43 -10.55 6.97 -4.48
CA GLY A 43 -10.29 5.89 -3.53
C GLY A 43 -9.85 6.39 -2.15
N ASN A 44 -8.95 7.38 -2.11
CA ASN A 44 -8.55 8.01 -0.84
C ASN A 44 -9.71 8.77 -0.16
N GLY A 45 -10.58 9.40 -0.94
CA GLY A 45 -11.79 10.04 -0.41
C GLY A 45 -12.75 9.02 0.22
N ILE A 46 -12.94 7.87 -0.42
CA ILE A 46 -13.75 6.77 0.11
C ILE A 46 -13.13 6.23 1.41
N ASN A 47 -11.81 6.00 1.45
CA ASN A 47 -11.12 5.53 2.65
C ASN A 47 -11.25 6.53 3.82
N LEU A 48 -11.18 7.83 3.53
CA LEU A 48 -11.37 8.87 4.52
C LEU A 48 -12.80 8.85 5.09
N LEU A 49 -13.81 8.69 4.24
CA LEU A 49 -15.20 8.52 4.66
C LEU A 49 -15.39 7.25 5.49
N LEU A 50 -14.74 6.15 5.09
CA LEU A 50 -14.77 4.88 5.83
C LEU A 50 -14.17 5.02 7.23
N GLY A 51 -13.02 5.69 7.34
CA GLY A 51 -12.37 5.96 8.63
C GLY A 51 -13.23 6.81 9.56
N LEU A 52 -13.85 7.86 9.02
CA LEU A 52 -14.84 8.68 9.73
C LEU A 52 -16.05 7.87 10.18
N PHE A 53 -16.59 7.04 9.29
CA PHE A 53 -17.73 6.18 9.59
C PHE A 53 -17.41 5.22 10.73
N PHE A 54 -16.27 4.53 10.68
CA PHE A 54 -15.87 3.62 11.76
C PHE A 54 -15.60 4.34 13.08
N LEU A 55 -14.94 5.49 13.03
CA LEU A 55 -14.68 6.31 14.22
C LEU A 55 -16.00 6.72 14.90
N ILE A 56 -16.96 7.25 14.12
CA ILE A 56 -18.24 7.70 14.64
C ILE A 56 -19.07 6.50 15.12
N LEU A 57 -19.18 5.45 14.31
CA LEU A 57 -19.99 4.27 14.63
C LEU A 57 -19.48 3.60 15.91
N PHE A 58 -18.21 3.19 15.93
CA PHE A 58 -17.66 2.47 17.07
C PHE A 58 -17.40 3.36 18.28
N GLY A 59 -17.03 4.63 18.07
CA GLY A 59 -16.89 5.60 19.16
C GLY A 59 -18.21 5.90 19.85
N THR A 60 -19.30 6.06 19.09
CA THR A 60 -20.64 6.30 19.66
C THR A 60 -21.14 5.07 20.40
N ILE A 61 -20.98 3.87 19.80
CA ILE A 61 -21.39 2.61 20.45
C ILE A 61 -20.59 2.37 21.73
N ALA A 62 -19.28 2.68 21.76
CA ALA A 62 -18.46 2.53 22.96
C ALA A 62 -18.96 3.39 24.15
N ILE A 63 -19.60 4.54 23.88
CA ILE A 63 -20.12 5.46 24.90
C ILE A 63 -21.57 5.09 25.29
N VAL A 64 -22.42 4.79 24.30
CA VAL A 64 -23.87 4.61 24.48
C VAL A 64 -24.23 3.18 24.88
N ALA A 65 -23.34 2.20 24.66
CA ALA A 65 -23.60 0.80 25.00
C ALA A 65 -24.04 0.65 26.47
N PRO A 66 -25.12 -0.12 26.75
CA PRO A 66 -25.64 -0.33 28.09
C PRO A 66 -24.53 -0.76 29.08
N LYS A 67 -24.65 -0.39 30.36
CA LYS A 67 -23.69 -0.82 31.39
C LYS A 67 -23.64 -2.33 31.59
N GLU A 68 -24.67 -3.04 31.13
CA GLU A 68 -24.79 -4.50 31.14
C GLU A 68 -23.89 -5.17 30.09
N PHE A 69 -23.36 -4.41 29.13
CA PHE A 69 -22.39 -4.90 28.18
C PHE A 69 -21.05 -5.12 28.89
N THR A 70 -20.50 -6.34 28.82
CA THR A 70 -19.25 -6.70 29.49
C THR A 70 -18.12 -5.73 29.13
N TRP A 71 -17.23 -5.43 30.09
CA TRP A 71 -16.06 -4.56 29.86
C TRP A 71 -15.22 -5.02 28.67
N VAL A 72 -15.16 -6.34 28.47
CA VAL A 72 -14.48 -6.93 27.32
C VAL A 72 -15.21 -6.60 26.02
N GLY A 73 -16.56 -6.67 26.00
CA GLY A 73 -17.46 -6.23 24.93
C GLY A 73 -17.23 -4.77 24.46
N ARG A 74 -16.88 -3.88 25.39
CA ARG A 74 -16.53 -2.48 25.09
C ARG A 74 -15.13 -2.33 24.48
N GLY A 75 -14.22 -3.26 24.82
CA GLY A 75 -12.86 -3.29 24.30
C GLY A 75 -12.81 -3.35 22.77
N GLY A 76 -13.63 -4.20 22.14
CA GLY A 76 -13.70 -4.29 20.68
C GLY A 76 -14.17 -3.00 20.00
N PHE A 77 -15.12 -2.28 20.61
CA PHE A 77 -15.58 -0.99 20.09
C PHE A 77 -14.50 0.10 20.21
N ILE A 78 -13.76 0.12 21.32
CA ILE A 78 -12.61 1.02 21.49
C ILE A 78 -11.55 0.72 20.42
N LEU A 79 -11.27 -0.56 20.18
CA LEU A 79 -10.30 -1.01 19.17
C LEU A 79 -10.73 -0.61 17.75
N GLY A 80 -12.03 -0.74 17.44
CA GLY A 80 -12.62 -0.25 16.20
C GLY A 80 -12.53 1.26 16.03
N ALA A 81 -12.75 2.03 17.10
CA ALA A 81 -12.60 3.49 17.09
C ALA A 81 -11.15 3.91 16.86
N VAL A 82 -10.19 3.28 17.54
CA VAL A 82 -8.73 3.50 17.34
C VAL A 82 -8.34 3.19 15.90
N PHE A 83 -8.82 2.09 15.33
CA PHE A 83 -8.59 1.77 13.92
C PHE A 83 -9.17 2.83 12.99
N GLY A 84 -10.39 3.32 13.25
CA GLY A 84 -10.99 4.43 12.51
C GLY A 84 -10.10 5.68 12.51
N VAL A 85 -9.50 6.03 13.66
CA VAL A 85 -8.52 7.13 13.75
C VAL A 85 -7.28 6.86 12.89
N ILE A 86 -6.71 5.65 12.97
CA ILE A 86 -5.51 5.28 12.19
C ILE A 86 -5.80 5.41 10.69
N VAL A 87 -6.90 4.85 10.21
CA VAL A 87 -7.31 4.93 8.80
C VAL A 87 -7.52 6.39 8.37
N LEU A 88 -8.15 7.20 9.22
CA LEU A 88 -8.39 8.61 8.95
C LEU A 88 -7.08 9.41 8.85
N VAL A 89 -6.17 9.24 9.82
CA VAL A 89 -4.86 9.90 9.83
C VAL A 89 -4.03 9.47 8.62
N LEU A 90 -4.00 8.17 8.31
CA LEU A 90 -3.31 7.65 7.14
C LEU A 90 -3.92 8.20 5.84
N SER A 91 -5.25 8.32 5.74
CA SER A 91 -5.92 8.88 4.57
C SER A 91 -5.63 10.37 4.38
N ILE A 92 -5.62 11.17 5.46
CA ILE A 92 -5.24 12.59 5.41
C ILE A 92 -3.77 12.75 5.02
N TYR A 93 -2.89 11.99 5.66
CA TYR A 93 -1.46 12.00 5.33
C TYR A 93 -1.23 11.59 3.87
N SER A 94 -1.99 10.60 3.41
CA SER A 94 -1.99 10.12 2.04
C SER A 94 -2.38 11.19 1.02
N MET A 95 -3.37 12.03 1.35
CA MET A 95 -3.81 13.11 0.48
C MET A 95 -2.84 14.30 0.47
N LYS A 96 -2.10 14.53 1.56
CA LYS A 96 -1.09 15.61 1.65
C LYS A 96 0.22 15.28 0.94
N LYS A 97 0.53 14.00 0.74
CA LYS A 97 1.80 13.57 0.15
C LYS A 97 1.70 13.51 -1.38
N GLU A 98 2.28 14.49 -2.08
CA GLU A 98 2.22 14.62 -3.54
C GLU A 98 2.93 13.49 -4.31
N ARG A 99 3.91 12.82 -3.69
CA ARG A 99 4.62 11.64 -4.24
C ARG A 99 4.75 10.55 -3.20
N LYS A 100 4.16 9.39 -3.49
CA LYS A 100 4.18 8.22 -2.62
C LYS A 100 5.01 7.11 -3.25
N ASP A 101 5.84 6.48 -2.43
CA ASP A 101 6.34 5.15 -2.73
C ASP A 101 5.14 4.19 -2.68
N LYS A 102 4.53 3.99 -3.85
CA LYS A 102 3.27 3.26 -4.01
C LYS A 102 3.40 1.81 -3.54
N LEU A 103 4.61 1.27 -3.64
CA LEU A 103 4.93 -0.12 -3.33
C LEU A 103 4.81 -0.44 -1.83
N ASN A 104 5.33 0.44 -0.98
CA ASN A 104 5.32 0.26 0.47
C ASN A 104 3.97 0.69 1.08
N ASP A 105 3.29 1.65 0.45
CA ASP A 105 2.05 2.24 0.98
C ASP A 105 0.81 1.37 0.68
N GLU A 106 0.73 0.75 -0.50
CA GLU A 106 -0.36 -0.19 -0.83
C GLU A 106 -0.31 -1.48 -0.01
N LEU A 107 0.88 -2.09 0.14
CA LEU A 107 1.00 -3.28 0.96
C LEU A 107 0.82 -2.97 2.44
N GLY A 108 1.34 -1.83 2.91
CA GLY A 108 1.17 -1.39 4.29
C GLY A 108 -0.29 -1.18 4.65
N SER A 109 -1.04 -0.45 3.82
CA SER A 109 -2.47 -0.20 4.03
C SER A 109 -3.32 -1.47 3.91
N ALA A 110 -3.07 -2.32 2.91
CA ALA A 110 -3.77 -3.60 2.75
C ALA A 110 -3.47 -4.56 3.93
N GLY A 111 -2.22 -4.61 4.39
CA GLY A 111 -1.81 -5.42 5.54
C GLY A 111 -2.44 -4.94 6.85
N LEU A 112 -2.52 -3.62 7.05
CA LEU A 112 -3.16 -3.02 8.22
C LEU A 112 -4.68 -3.29 8.22
N ALA A 113 -5.34 -3.17 7.07
CA ALA A 113 -6.76 -3.49 6.92
C ALA A 113 -7.04 -4.98 7.19
N TRP A 114 -6.23 -5.88 6.63
CA TRP A 114 -6.37 -7.32 6.85
C TRP A 114 -6.10 -7.73 8.30
N GLY A 115 -5.03 -7.19 8.91
CA GLY A 115 -4.71 -7.44 10.31
C GLY A 115 -5.81 -6.97 11.26
N PHE A 116 -6.43 -5.81 10.98
CA PHE A 116 -7.58 -5.35 11.74
C PHE A 116 -8.79 -6.28 11.61
N ILE A 117 -9.10 -6.75 10.41
CA ILE A 117 -10.21 -7.68 10.19
C ILE A 117 -9.97 -8.98 10.97
N ILE A 118 -8.77 -9.56 10.93
CA ILE A 118 -8.44 -10.76 11.72
C ILE A 118 -8.59 -10.50 13.22
N LEU A 119 -8.10 -9.37 13.71
CA LEU A 119 -8.18 -9.04 15.12
C LEU A 119 -9.64 -8.88 15.56
N MET A 120 -10.46 -8.18 14.76
CA MET A 120 -11.90 -8.04 15.03
C MET A 120 -12.63 -9.38 14.92
N SER A 121 -12.34 -10.20 13.92
CA SER A 121 -12.94 -11.53 13.77
C SER A 121 -12.61 -12.42 14.95
N THR A 122 -11.35 -12.43 15.40
CA THR A 122 -10.90 -13.18 16.58
C THR A 122 -11.63 -12.71 17.83
N TYR A 123 -11.74 -11.39 18.00
CA TYR A 123 -12.44 -10.79 19.12
C TYR A 123 -13.93 -11.19 19.17
N TYR A 124 -14.62 -11.11 18.04
CA TYR A 124 -16.03 -11.48 17.94
C TYR A 124 -16.24 -13.00 18.09
N LEU A 125 -15.30 -13.84 17.63
CA LEU A 125 -15.31 -15.28 17.86
C LEU A 125 -15.19 -15.61 19.35
N VAL A 126 -14.28 -14.94 20.07
CA VAL A 126 -14.14 -15.08 21.53
C VAL A 126 -15.41 -14.62 22.26
N MET A 127 -16.15 -13.66 21.69
CA MET A 127 -17.41 -13.14 22.23
C MET A 127 -18.66 -13.84 21.69
N ALA A 128 -18.51 -14.87 20.86
CA ALA A 128 -19.64 -15.45 20.11
C ALA A 128 -20.80 -15.89 21.03
N ASP A 129 -20.50 -16.42 22.21
CA ASP A 129 -21.48 -16.89 23.20
C ASP A 129 -22.38 -15.78 23.77
N HIS A 130 -21.98 -14.51 23.60
CA HIS A 130 -22.76 -13.35 24.06
C HIS A 130 -23.67 -12.78 22.97
N PHE A 131 -23.59 -13.31 21.73
CA PHE A 131 -24.44 -12.88 20.63
C PHE A 131 -25.61 -13.85 20.43
N PRO A 132 -26.83 -13.33 20.18
CA PRO A 132 -28.03 -14.15 20.05
C PRO A 132 -28.03 -15.08 18.82
N ASP A 133 -27.19 -14.81 17.81
CA ASP A 133 -27.05 -15.66 16.62
C ASP A 133 -25.58 -15.72 16.13
N PRO A 134 -24.79 -16.68 16.64
CA PRO A 134 -23.39 -16.87 16.25
C PRO A 134 -23.22 -17.20 14.76
N SER A 135 -24.21 -17.84 14.13
CA SER A 135 -24.12 -18.27 12.72
C SER A 135 -24.14 -17.10 11.73
N ARG A 136 -24.94 -16.06 12.04
CA ARG A 136 -24.95 -14.80 11.26
C ARG A 136 -23.66 -14.02 11.43
N LEU A 137 -23.10 -14.01 12.64
CA LEU A 137 -21.84 -13.36 12.94
C LEU A 137 -20.70 -14.01 12.13
N LEU A 138 -20.59 -15.34 12.13
CA LEU A 138 -19.64 -16.08 11.30
C LEU A 138 -19.80 -15.78 9.80
N THR A 139 -21.04 -15.78 9.30
CA THR A 139 -21.31 -15.50 7.88
C THR A 139 -20.87 -14.08 7.50
N SER A 140 -21.14 -13.11 8.37
CA SER A 140 -20.72 -11.73 8.15
C SER A 140 -19.20 -11.57 8.15
N MET A 141 -18.47 -12.27 9.01
CA MET A 141 -17.00 -12.25 9.02
C MET A 141 -16.40 -12.72 7.72
N VAL A 142 -16.87 -13.87 7.21
CA VAL A 142 -16.34 -14.45 5.96
C VAL A 142 -16.55 -13.49 4.78
N ILE A 143 -17.68 -12.79 4.74
CA ILE A 143 -17.98 -11.79 3.72
C ILE A 143 -16.99 -10.62 3.74
N PHE A 144 -16.47 -10.23 4.91
CA PHE A 144 -15.46 -9.17 5.03
C PHE A 144 -14.01 -9.68 4.87
N GLU A 145 -13.73 -10.90 5.30
CA GLU A 145 -12.40 -11.51 5.24
C GLU A 145 -11.96 -11.84 3.82
N ILE A 146 -12.84 -12.40 2.98
CA ILE A 146 -12.48 -12.79 1.61
C ILE A 146 -12.03 -11.57 0.78
N PRO A 147 -12.78 -10.46 0.70
CA PRO A 147 -12.35 -9.28 -0.04
C PRO A 147 -11.05 -8.66 0.52
N ALA A 148 -10.87 -8.69 1.84
CA ALA A 148 -9.65 -8.18 2.47
C ALA A 148 -8.43 -9.03 2.15
N ALA A 149 -8.56 -10.35 2.19
CA ALA A 149 -7.52 -11.28 1.78
C ALA A 149 -7.19 -11.11 0.29
N MET A 150 -8.20 -10.95 -0.57
CA MET A 150 -8.00 -10.67 -1.99
C MET A 150 -7.28 -9.33 -2.22
N ALA A 151 -7.61 -8.29 -1.45
CA ALA A 151 -6.92 -6.99 -1.55
C ALA A 151 -5.44 -7.11 -1.15
N LEU A 152 -5.15 -7.86 -0.09
CA LEU A 152 -3.78 -8.12 0.36
C LEU A 152 -2.99 -8.93 -0.69
N LEU A 153 -3.60 -9.97 -1.26
CA LEU A 153 -2.99 -10.77 -2.34
C LEU A 153 -2.70 -9.92 -3.58
N LYS A 154 -3.64 -9.06 -3.99
CA LYS A 154 -3.45 -8.12 -5.10
C LYS A 154 -2.30 -7.15 -4.81
N ALA A 155 -2.22 -6.59 -3.61
CA ALA A 155 -1.11 -5.73 -3.22
C ALA A 155 0.23 -6.46 -3.24
N TYR A 156 0.27 -7.71 -2.77
CA TYR A 156 1.46 -8.55 -2.82
C TYR A 156 1.89 -8.88 -4.24
N GLN A 157 0.94 -9.25 -5.10
CA GLN A 157 1.19 -9.52 -6.52
C GLN A 157 1.72 -8.27 -7.22
N HIS A 158 1.09 -7.12 -7.02
CA HIS A 158 1.54 -5.85 -7.60
C HIS A 158 2.96 -5.48 -7.16
N ARG A 159 3.28 -5.70 -5.87
CA ARG A 159 4.64 -5.52 -5.34
C ARG A 159 5.65 -6.45 -6.01
N SER A 160 5.29 -7.71 -6.21
CA SER A 160 6.15 -8.71 -6.87
C SER A 160 6.40 -8.35 -8.34
N GLU A 161 5.36 -7.99 -9.07
CA GLU A 161 5.45 -7.56 -10.47
C GLU A 161 6.35 -6.33 -10.62
N THR A 162 6.20 -5.35 -9.75
CA THR A 162 6.98 -4.11 -9.80
C THR A 162 8.45 -4.36 -9.44
N ARG A 163 8.73 -5.23 -8.45
CA ARG A 163 10.10 -5.66 -8.13
C ARG A 163 10.74 -6.40 -9.30
N THR A 164 9.96 -7.22 -10.00
CA THR A 164 10.41 -7.97 -11.18
C THR A 164 10.73 -7.03 -12.34
N LYS A 165 9.84 -6.08 -12.63
CA LYS A 165 10.08 -5.02 -13.64
C LYS A 165 11.33 -4.19 -13.31
N LYS A 166 11.53 -3.83 -12.03
CA LYS A 166 12.75 -3.13 -11.59
C LYS A 166 14.01 -3.96 -11.84
N LYS A 167 13.97 -5.26 -11.55
CA LYS A 167 15.10 -6.19 -11.79
C LYS A 167 15.36 -6.39 -13.28
N LEU A 168 14.31 -6.47 -14.10
CA LEU A 168 14.43 -6.53 -15.55
C LEU A 168 15.11 -5.27 -16.11
N LEU A 169 14.66 -4.09 -15.67
CA LEU A 169 15.27 -2.80 -16.04
C LEU A 169 16.75 -2.71 -15.63
N GLU A 170 17.10 -3.26 -14.46
CA GLU A 170 18.49 -3.33 -13.98
C GLU A 170 19.35 -4.22 -14.89
N ILE A 171 18.81 -5.36 -15.33
CA ILE A 171 19.47 -6.26 -16.29
C ILE A 171 19.61 -5.60 -17.66
N GLU A 172 18.55 -4.94 -18.17
CA GLU A 172 18.60 -4.20 -19.44
C GLU A 172 19.69 -3.12 -19.42
N TYR A 173 19.79 -2.37 -18.31
CA TYR A 173 20.85 -1.39 -18.12
C TYR A 173 22.24 -2.02 -18.12
N GLN A 174 22.44 -3.13 -17.42
CA GLN A 174 23.72 -3.84 -17.40
C GLN A 174 24.10 -4.38 -18.78
N ILE A 175 23.14 -4.92 -19.54
CA ILE A 175 23.37 -5.40 -20.91
C ILE A 175 23.73 -4.23 -21.83
N ALA A 176 23.02 -3.10 -21.75
CA ALA A 176 23.33 -1.91 -22.55
C ALA A 176 24.74 -1.39 -22.25
N LYS A 177 25.11 -1.34 -20.96
CA LYS A 177 26.46 -0.97 -20.53
C LYS A 177 27.54 -1.95 -21.02
N LEU A 178 27.26 -3.25 -21.00
CA LEU A 178 28.19 -4.26 -21.57
C LEU A 178 28.32 -4.12 -23.09
N ALA A 179 27.21 -3.90 -23.80
CA ALA A 179 27.22 -3.72 -25.25
C ALA A 179 28.05 -2.49 -25.67
N GLU A 180 27.90 -1.37 -24.96
CA GLU A 180 28.75 -0.18 -25.17
C GLU A 180 30.23 -0.45 -24.85
N SER A 181 30.52 -1.33 -23.89
CA SER A 181 31.92 -1.70 -23.56
C SER A 181 32.58 -2.63 -24.59
N ILE A 182 31.78 -3.43 -25.33
CA ILE A 182 32.26 -4.40 -26.34
C ILE A 182 32.38 -3.77 -27.73
N GLN A 183 31.58 -2.73 -28.05
CA GLN A 183 31.70 -1.98 -29.30
C GLN A 183 32.93 -1.03 -29.33
N LYS A 184 33.66 -0.91 -28.23
CA LYS A 184 34.96 -0.22 -28.13
C LYS A 184 36.11 -1.18 -28.39
#